data_AF-A0A0L6WCF5-F1
#
_entry.id   AF-A0A0L6WCF5-F1
#
_cell.length_a   1.000
_cell.length_b   1.000
_cell.length_c   1.000
_cell.angle_alpha   90.00
_cell.angle_beta   90.00
_cell.angle_gamma   90.00
#
_symmetry.space_group_name_H-M   'P 1'
#
loop_
_entity.id
_entity.type
_entity.pdbx_description
1 polymer ?
#
loop_
_entity_poly.entity_id
_entity_poly.type
_entity_poly.pdbx_seq_one_letter_code
_entity_poly.pdbx_strand_id
1 'polypeptide(L)'
;MNTYELWSTSKVTNAMLQTLFSEDCGGAAVTMPIKAAVMPYLDEISLESRIMGACNTIVKVPTNGGYKLVGQNTDILGIRNVLLRALRSQFPTRIISPEASYPAETGAGVIIGGGATTRSAAHALALLGLSPLFLVNRDPAEVEAVQSSLSHLTIIHLKNSDDVETYLGQSGSPKVLMMVGAIPATAPVTPEERGVYSTVTTILIIPYVKPAQIDEGLPFPDKRMFLEMTYKPRSTPMLKVALAHGWHGIDGIQATIEQGLAQQRMWYLSDPSLRAGSDRSIFGIELEDSTRKLGESMNDIIPTCTEVDRALFNDDADALTDH
;
A
#
# COMPACT_ATOMS: atom_id res chain seq x y z
N MET A 1 -9.68 -18.91 -21.95
CA MET A 1 -8.33 -18.46 -21.54
C MET A 1 -8.48 -16.98 -21.24
N ASN A 2 -8.13 -16.54 -20.03
CA ASN A 2 -8.27 -15.14 -19.66
C ASN A 2 -7.04 -14.37 -20.15
N THR A 3 -7.23 -13.17 -20.68
CA THR A 3 -6.16 -12.26 -21.10
C THR A 3 -6.09 -11.06 -20.16
N TYR A 4 -4.92 -10.44 -20.07
CA TYR A 4 -4.71 -9.19 -19.34
C TYR A 4 -4.10 -8.19 -20.32
N GLU A 5 -4.75 -7.05 -20.51
CA GLU A 5 -4.40 -6.09 -21.55
C GLU A 5 -4.20 -4.68 -20.97
N LEU A 6 -3.29 -3.92 -21.58
CA LEU A 6 -3.04 -2.53 -21.20
C LEU A 6 -4.07 -1.60 -21.83
N TRP A 7 -4.65 -0.73 -21.00
CA TRP A 7 -5.46 0.40 -21.44
C TRP A 7 -4.86 1.71 -20.92
N SER A 8 -3.98 2.33 -21.70
CA SER A 8 -3.39 3.62 -21.34
C SER A 8 -4.35 4.78 -21.61
N THR A 9 -4.62 5.57 -20.58
CA THR A 9 -5.48 6.76 -20.65
C THR A 9 -5.18 7.73 -19.51
N SER A 10 -5.21 9.03 -19.78
CA SER A 10 -5.06 10.09 -18.76
C SER A 10 -6.37 10.49 -18.06
N LYS A 11 -7.52 10.06 -18.58
CA LYS A 11 -8.86 10.31 -17.99
C LYS A 11 -9.78 9.10 -18.16
N VAL A 12 -10.88 9.08 -17.42
CA VAL A 12 -11.96 8.11 -17.65
C VAL A 12 -12.62 8.43 -19.00
N THR A 13 -12.76 7.44 -19.88
CA THR A 13 -13.39 7.60 -21.20
C THR A 13 -14.60 6.69 -21.36
N ASN A 14 -15.55 7.07 -22.22
CA ASN A 14 -16.73 6.25 -22.50
C ASN A 14 -16.36 4.86 -23.06
N ALA A 15 -15.36 4.78 -23.94
CA ALA A 15 -14.89 3.49 -24.48
C ALA A 15 -14.33 2.57 -23.38
N MET A 16 -13.61 3.13 -22.41
CA MET A 16 -13.13 2.39 -21.24
C MET A 16 -14.31 1.90 -20.40
N LEU A 17 -15.29 2.76 -20.12
CA LEU A 17 -16.48 2.39 -19.35
C LEU A 17 -17.29 1.30 -20.06
N GLN A 18 -17.55 1.43 -21.37
CA GLN A 18 -18.23 0.40 -22.16
C GLN A 18 -17.52 -0.95 -22.08
N THR A 19 -16.18 -0.95 -22.11
CA THR A 19 -15.39 -2.18 -21.93
C THR A 19 -15.53 -2.74 -20.53
N LEU A 20 -15.39 -1.91 -19.48
CA LEU A 20 -15.52 -2.32 -18.07
C LEU A 20 -16.91 -2.92 -17.78
N PHE A 21 -17.95 -2.32 -18.35
CA PHE A 21 -19.33 -2.77 -18.22
C PHE A 21 -19.72 -3.82 -19.26
N SER A 22 -18.82 -4.33 -20.11
CA SER A 22 -19.15 -5.43 -21.03
C SER A 22 -19.15 -6.77 -20.32
N GLU A 23 -19.87 -7.78 -20.83
CA GLU A 23 -19.87 -9.14 -20.25
C GLU A 23 -18.49 -9.79 -20.25
N ASP A 24 -17.66 -9.50 -21.26
CA ASP A 24 -16.33 -10.09 -21.47
C ASP A 24 -15.25 -9.58 -20.51
N CYS A 25 -15.48 -8.45 -19.83
CA CYS A 25 -14.54 -7.92 -18.85
C CYS A 25 -14.74 -8.58 -17.48
N GLY A 26 -13.68 -9.23 -16.96
CA GLY A 26 -13.68 -9.85 -15.62
C GLY A 26 -13.31 -8.93 -14.46
N GLY A 27 -12.81 -7.72 -14.75
CA GLY A 27 -12.30 -6.77 -13.76
C GLY A 27 -11.14 -5.95 -14.32
N ALA A 28 -10.65 -4.98 -13.56
CA ALA A 28 -9.53 -4.13 -13.99
C ALA A 28 -8.67 -3.65 -12.82
N ALA A 29 -7.35 -3.59 -13.03
CA ALA A 29 -6.49 -2.76 -12.19
C ALA A 29 -6.50 -1.32 -12.70
N VAL A 30 -6.47 -0.37 -11.77
CA VAL A 30 -6.48 1.06 -12.06
C VAL A 30 -5.24 1.69 -11.44
N THR A 31 -4.48 2.43 -12.23
CA THR A 31 -3.30 3.17 -11.77
C THR A 31 -3.43 4.66 -12.01
N MET A 32 -2.41 5.43 -11.65
CA MET A 32 -2.36 6.86 -11.92
C MET A 32 -2.62 7.16 -13.40
N PRO A 33 -3.30 8.28 -13.72
CA PRO A 33 -3.82 9.31 -12.81
C PRO A 33 -5.27 9.06 -12.37
N ILE A 34 -5.92 7.97 -12.80
CA ILE A 34 -7.39 7.84 -12.75
C ILE A 34 -7.94 7.09 -11.51
N LYS A 35 -7.09 6.75 -10.53
CA LYS A 35 -7.53 6.01 -9.31
C LYS A 35 -8.69 6.67 -8.56
N ALA A 36 -8.72 8.00 -8.49
CA ALA A 36 -9.83 8.74 -7.89
C ALA A 36 -10.97 8.97 -8.90
N ALA A 37 -10.61 9.33 -10.14
CA ALA A 37 -11.55 9.70 -11.19
C ALA A 37 -12.51 8.58 -11.60
N VAL A 38 -12.12 7.30 -11.44
CA VAL A 38 -12.97 6.17 -11.79
C VAL A 38 -14.09 5.90 -10.77
N MET A 39 -13.92 6.33 -9.52
CA MET A 39 -14.81 5.98 -8.41
C MET A 39 -16.29 6.37 -8.63
N PRO A 40 -16.63 7.55 -9.19
CA PRO A 40 -18.03 7.93 -9.42
C PRO A 40 -18.78 7.05 -10.44
N TYR A 41 -18.05 6.27 -11.24
CA TYR A 41 -18.62 5.43 -12.30
C TYR A 41 -18.85 3.98 -11.87
N LEU A 42 -18.52 3.61 -10.62
CA LEU A 42 -18.67 2.25 -10.10
C LEU A 42 -19.96 2.14 -9.27
N ASP A 43 -20.59 0.97 -9.30
CA ASP A 43 -21.83 0.72 -8.55
C ASP A 43 -21.62 0.81 -7.04
N GLU A 44 -20.49 0.29 -6.57
CA GLU A 44 -20.12 0.30 -5.16
C GLU A 44 -18.62 0.60 -5.00
N ILE A 45 -18.27 1.24 -3.89
CA ILE A 45 -16.89 1.50 -3.48
C ILE A 45 -16.72 0.93 -2.08
N SER A 46 -15.57 0.33 -1.78
CA SER A 46 -15.27 -0.13 -0.43
C SER A 46 -15.14 1.05 0.56
N LEU A 47 -15.35 0.79 1.84
CA LEU A 47 -15.18 1.82 2.86
C LEU A 47 -13.74 2.37 2.83
N GLU A 48 -12.77 1.47 2.72
CA GLU A 48 -11.35 1.79 2.63
C GLU A 48 -11.07 2.66 1.41
N SER A 49 -11.57 2.30 0.23
CA SER A 49 -11.36 3.08 -1.00
C SER A 49 -11.99 4.48 -0.92
N ARG A 50 -13.16 4.61 -0.27
CA ARG A 50 -13.77 5.92 0.02
C ARG A 50 -12.89 6.77 0.94
N ILE A 51 -12.44 6.21 2.06
CA ILE A 51 -11.59 6.91 3.03
C ILE A 51 -10.25 7.33 2.38
N MET A 52 -9.64 6.48 1.57
CA MET A 52 -8.38 6.79 0.89
C MET A 52 -8.55 7.81 -0.26
N GLY A 53 -9.76 7.93 -0.79
CA GLY A 53 -10.06 8.69 -2.01
C GLY A 53 -9.42 8.08 -3.26
N ALA A 54 -9.27 6.75 -3.31
CA ALA A 54 -8.60 6.06 -4.40
C ALA A 54 -9.10 4.61 -4.55
N CYS A 55 -9.33 4.20 -5.80
CA CYS A 55 -9.65 2.85 -6.22
C CYS A 55 -8.58 2.37 -7.21
N ASN A 56 -7.90 1.27 -6.91
CA ASN A 56 -6.90 0.67 -7.80
C ASN A 56 -7.36 -0.68 -8.38
N THR A 57 -8.53 -1.18 -7.99
CA THR A 57 -9.03 -2.51 -8.33
C THR A 57 -10.53 -2.47 -8.52
N ILE A 58 -11.01 -2.88 -9.70
CA ILE A 58 -12.42 -3.02 -10.01
C ILE A 58 -12.72 -4.51 -10.08
N VAL A 59 -13.64 -4.97 -9.24
CA VAL A 59 -14.10 -6.36 -9.18
C VAL A 59 -15.52 -6.44 -9.71
N LYS A 60 -15.77 -7.35 -10.63
CA LYS A 60 -17.11 -7.61 -11.14
C LYS A 60 -17.78 -8.68 -10.28
N VAL A 61 -18.87 -8.31 -9.61
CA VAL A 61 -19.57 -9.14 -8.63
C VAL A 61 -20.94 -9.53 -9.17
N PRO A 62 -21.25 -10.83 -9.33
CA PRO A 62 -22.57 -11.29 -9.77
C PRO A 62 -23.69 -10.83 -8.83
N THR A 63 -24.83 -10.47 -9.40
CA THR A 63 -26.05 -10.13 -8.67
C THR A 63 -27.26 -10.86 -9.26
N ASN A 64 -28.40 -10.78 -8.57
CA ASN A 64 -29.66 -11.26 -9.12
C ASN A 64 -30.08 -10.37 -10.30
N GLY A 65 -29.72 -10.76 -11.52
CA GLY A 65 -30.07 -10.05 -12.76
C GLY A 65 -28.89 -9.39 -13.48
N GLY A 66 -27.65 -9.64 -13.08
CA GLY A 66 -26.47 -9.12 -13.78
C GLY A 66 -25.22 -9.14 -12.90
N TYR A 67 -24.53 -7.99 -12.84
CA TYR A 67 -23.35 -7.78 -12.01
C TYR A 67 -23.30 -6.34 -11.51
N LYS A 68 -22.45 -6.12 -10.52
CA LYS A 68 -22.01 -4.80 -10.05
C LYS A 68 -20.50 -4.68 -10.21
N LEU A 69 -20.03 -3.48 -10.52
CA LEU A 69 -18.62 -3.13 -10.45
C LEU A 69 -18.32 -2.55 -9.06
N VAL A 70 -17.52 -3.29 -8.28
CA VAL A 70 -17.13 -2.91 -6.92
C VAL A 70 -15.68 -2.44 -6.91
N GLY A 71 -15.47 -1.18 -6.53
CA GLY A 71 -14.16 -0.57 -6.39
C GLY A 71 -13.48 -0.90 -5.06
N GLN A 72 -12.22 -1.33 -5.15
CA GLN A 72 -11.36 -1.74 -4.05
C GLN A 72 -9.98 -1.05 -4.15
N ASN A 73 -9.28 -0.99 -3.02
CA ASN A 73 -7.91 -0.48 -2.93
C ASN A 73 -6.98 -1.56 -2.39
N THR A 74 -6.43 -2.36 -3.30
CA THR A 74 -5.48 -3.44 -3.01
C THR A 74 -4.06 -2.93 -2.73
N ASP A 75 -3.76 -1.62 -2.82
CA ASP A 75 -2.47 -1.09 -2.34
C ASP A 75 -2.32 -1.33 -0.82
N ILE A 76 -3.44 -1.23 -0.09
CA ILE A 76 -3.53 -1.58 1.34
C ILE A 76 -3.12 -3.04 1.55
N LEU A 77 -3.67 -3.94 0.74
CA LEU A 77 -3.37 -5.37 0.83
C LEU A 77 -1.93 -5.67 0.40
N GLY A 78 -1.39 -4.99 -0.60
CA GLY A 78 0.01 -5.11 -1.01
C GLY A 78 0.96 -4.80 0.15
N ILE A 79 0.75 -3.66 0.81
CA ILE A 79 1.54 -3.23 1.98
C ILE A 79 1.38 -4.21 3.15
N ARG A 80 0.14 -4.54 3.51
CA ARG A 80 -0.14 -5.43 4.64
C ARG A 80 0.42 -6.83 4.43
N ASN A 81 0.16 -7.42 3.27
CA ASN A 81 0.54 -8.80 2.98
C ASN A 81 2.06 -8.93 2.85
N VAL A 82 2.76 -7.93 2.27
CA VAL A 82 4.24 -7.97 2.19
C VAL A 82 4.88 -7.83 3.57
N LEU A 83 4.35 -6.99 4.46
CA LEU A 83 4.81 -6.87 5.85
C LEU A 83 4.58 -8.18 6.63
N LEU A 84 3.41 -8.81 6.48
CA LEU A 84 3.14 -10.13 7.09
C LEU A 84 4.06 -11.22 6.53
N ARG A 85 4.36 -11.19 5.23
CA ARG A 85 5.30 -12.13 4.59
C ARG A 85 6.71 -11.95 5.13
N ALA A 86 7.18 -10.70 5.21
CA ALA A 86 8.48 -10.37 5.79
C ALA A 86 8.56 -10.81 7.26
N LEU A 87 7.50 -10.61 8.05
CA LEU A 87 7.43 -11.08 9.43
C LEU A 87 7.50 -12.61 9.53
N ARG A 88 6.74 -13.34 8.70
CA ARG A 88 6.79 -14.82 8.64
C ARG A 88 8.20 -15.33 8.32
N SER A 89 8.96 -14.63 7.48
CA SER A 89 10.33 -15.04 7.15
C SER A 89 11.28 -15.01 8.36
N GLN A 90 10.96 -14.20 9.38
CA GLN A 90 11.68 -14.17 10.66
C GLN A 90 11.26 -15.30 11.61
N PHE A 91 10.10 -15.94 11.36
CA PHE A 91 9.54 -17.01 12.21
C PHE A 91 9.06 -18.21 11.37
N PRO A 92 9.95 -18.95 10.68
CA PRO A 92 9.56 -19.99 9.72
C PRO A 92 8.79 -21.16 10.34
N THR A 93 8.91 -21.37 11.66
CA THR A 93 8.21 -22.43 12.39
C THR A 93 6.87 -21.99 12.97
N ARG A 94 6.54 -20.69 12.94
CA ARG A 94 5.30 -20.15 13.50
C ARG A 94 4.25 -19.99 12.43
N ILE A 95 3.07 -20.55 12.68
CA ILE A 95 1.91 -20.32 11.82
C ILE A 95 1.34 -18.94 12.15
N ILE A 96 1.35 -18.03 11.17
CA ILE A 96 0.79 -16.69 11.28
C ILE A 96 -0.39 -16.58 10.31
N SER A 97 -1.61 -16.50 10.85
CA SER A 97 -2.83 -16.35 10.05
C SER A 97 -2.77 -15.08 9.19
N PRO A 98 -3.39 -15.07 8.00
CA PRO A 98 -3.52 -13.88 7.17
C PRO A 98 -4.29 -12.74 7.85
N GLU A 99 -5.09 -12.99 8.87
CA GLU A 99 -5.90 -12.05 9.64
C GLU A 99 -5.22 -11.59 10.94
N ALA A 100 -4.06 -12.16 11.28
CA ALA A 100 -3.38 -11.85 12.53
C ALA A 100 -2.97 -10.36 12.61
N SER A 101 -3.15 -9.80 13.80
CA SER A 101 -2.76 -8.44 14.17
C SER A 101 -2.05 -8.43 15.52
N TYR A 102 -1.39 -7.32 15.82
CA TYR A 102 -0.92 -7.01 17.15
C TYR A 102 -2.11 -6.64 18.05
N PRO A 103 -2.12 -7.05 19.33
CA PRO A 103 -3.07 -6.53 20.30
C PRO A 103 -2.91 -5.02 20.48
N ALA A 104 -3.97 -4.36 20.95
CA ALA A 104 -3.96 -2.93 21.18
C ALA A 104 -2.79 -2.49 22.07
N GLU A 105 -2.19 -1.35 21.73
CA GLU A 105 -1.12 -0.69 22.51
C GLU A 105 0.20 -1.49 22.60
N THR A 106 0.40 -2.53 21.78
CA THR A 106 1.62 -3.35 21.83
C THR A 106 2.73 -2.87 20.88
N GLY A 107 2.40 -2.08 19.85
CA GLY A 107 3.38 -1.62 18.87
C GLY A 107 2.89 -0.42 18.07
N ALA A 108 3.84 0.39 17.61
CA ALA A 108 3.61 1.56 16.79
C ALA A 108 4.12 1.36 15.36
N GLY A 109 3.55 2.13 14.45
CA GLY A 109 3.96 2.21 13.04
C GLY A 109 4.47 3.60 12.69
N VAL A 110 5.33 3.70 11.67
CA VAL A 110 5.77 4.99 11.11
C VAL A 110 5.45 5.03 9.63
N ILE A 111 4.93 6.17 9.14
CA ILE A 111 4.66 6.42 7.73
C ILE A 111 5.42 7.68 7.30
N ILE A 112 6.02 7.66 6.11
CA ILE A 112 6.77 8.80 5.54
C ILE A 112 6.09 9.25 4.24
N GLY A 113 5.69 10.52 4.17
CA GLY A 113 5.04 11.15 2.99
C GLY A 113 3.61 11.64 3.25
N GLY A 114 2.94 12.23 2.26
CA GLY A 114 1.59 12.81 2.40
C GLY A 114 0.55 12.39 1.36
N GLY A 115 0.88 11.50 0.44
CA GLY A 115 0.04 11.14 -0.71
C GLY A 115 -1.02 10.06 -0.45
N ALA A 116 -1.66 9.58 -1.52
CA ALA A 116 -2.62 8.46 -1.44
C ALA A 116 -1.99 7.16 -0.93
N THR A 117 -0.72 6.90 -1.29
CA THR A 117 0.06 5.76 -0.77
C THR A 117 0.27 5.87 0.74
N THR A 118 0.50 7.08 1.28
CA THR A 118 0.61 7.31 2.73
C THR A 118 -0.66 6.89 3.45
N ARG A 119 -1.84 7.27 2.94
CA ARG A 119 -3.12 6.88 3.55
C ARG A 119 -3.30 5.35 3.52
N SER A 120 -2.98 4.73 2.39
CA SER A 120 -3.04 3.27 2.24
C SER A 120 -2.08 2.55 3.20
N ALA A 121 -0.87 3.10 3.40
CA ALA A 121 0.11 2.60 4.36
C ALA A 121 -0.37 2.73 5.81
N ALA A 122 -0.93 3.87 6.18
CA ALA A 122 -1.48 4.08 7.51
C ALA A 122 -2.61 3.09 7.80
N HIS A 123 -3.52 2.90 6.86
CA HIS A 123 -4.60 1.91 6.99
C HIS A 123 -4.05 0.47 7.08
N ALA A 124 -3.06 0.11 6.26
CA ALA A 124 -2.42 -1.21 6.31
C ALA A 124 -1.74 -1.49 7.65
N LEU A 125 -1.04 -0.50 8.24
CA LEU A 125 -0.43 -0.63 9.57
C LEU A 125 -1.48 -0.72 10.69
N ALA A 126 -2.59 0.03 10.56
CA ALA A 126 -3.72 -0.08 11.49
C ALA A 126 -4.39 -1.46 11.44
N LEU A 127 -4.55 -2.06 10.25
CA LEU A 127 -5.03 -3.44 10.10
C LEU A 127 -4.09 -4.49 10.71
N LEU A 128 -2.82 -4.14 10.89
CA LEU A 128 -1.85 -4.96 11.62
C LEU A 128 -1.90 -4.71 13.14
N GLY A 129 -2.78 -3.84 13.64
CA GLY A 129 -2.94 -3.54 15.06
C GLY A 129 -1.93 -2.52 15.58
N LEU A 130 -1.21 -1.81 14.72
CA LEU A 130 -0.22 -0.82 15.15
C LEU A 130 -0.90 0.51 15.52
N SER A 131 -0.68 0.97 16.74
CA SER A 131 -1.17 2.25 17.27
C SER A 131 -0.30 2.71 18.45
N PRO A 132 0.11 4.00 18.53
CA PRO A 132 -0.18 5.06 17.56
C PRO A 132 0.60 4.88 16.25
N LEU A 133 0.16 5.60 15.23
CA LEU A 133 0.90 5.76 13.99
C LEU A 133 1.61 7.11 14.00
N PHE A 134 2.88 7.12 13.64
CA PHE A 134 3.66 8.34 13.51
C PHE A 134 3.80 8.72 12.04
N LEU A 135 3.55 9.98 11.71
CA LEU A 135 3.63 10.52 10.36
C LEU A 135 4.84 11.45 10.28
N VAL A 136 5.74 11.21 9.32
CA VAL A 136 6.83 12.12 8.97
C VAL A 136 6.54 12.70 7.60
N ASN A 137 6.28 13.99 7.55
CA ASN A 137 6.13 14.72 6.30
C ASN A 137 6.52 16.19 6.49
N ARG A 138 7.01 16.82 5.41
CA ARG A 138 7.45 18.22 5.40
C ARG A 138 6.29 19.21 5.27
N ASP A 139 5.20 18.81 4.62
CA ASP A 139 4.09 19.69 4.26
C ASP A 139 2.98 19.59 5.32
N PRO A 140 2.70 20.65 6.10
CA PRO A 140 1.65 20.64 7.12
C PRO A 140 0.24 20.44 6.56
N ALA A 141 -0.04 20.95 5.35
CA ALA A 141 -1.36 20.81 4.74
C ALA A 141 -1.62 19.36 4.31
N GLU A 142 -0.59 18.68 3.78
CA GLU A 142 -0.68 17.24 3.50
C GLU A 142 -0.86 16.42 4.78
N VAL A 143 -0.19 16.80 5.88
CA VAL A 143 -0.34 16.15 7.20
C VAL A 143 -1.77 16.27 7.69
N GLU A 144 -2.32 17.49 7.67
CA GLU A 144 -3.71 17.75 8.08
C GLU A 144 -4.70 16.98 7.22
N ALA A 145 -4.48 16.91 5.89
CA ALA A 145 -5.31 16.14 4.98
C ALA A 145 -5.28 14.63 5.30
N VAL A 146 -4.09 14.07 5.58
CA VAL A 146 -3.96 12.67 6.00
C VAL A 146 -4.67 12.43 7.33
N GLN A 147 -4.43 13.25 8.35
CA GLN A 147 -5.08 13.13 9.66
C GLN A 147 -6.60 13.27 9.58
N SER A 148 -7.10 14.19 8.77
CA SER A 148 -8.55 14.41 8.56
C SER A 148 -9.20 13.21 7.87
N SER A 149 -8.58 12.67 6.82
CA SER A 149 -9.08 11.48 6.12
C SER A 149 -9.08 10.23 6.99
N LEU A 150 -8.20 10.17 8.00
CA LEU A 150 -7.99 9.03 8.89
C LEU A 150 -8.32 9.38 10.35
N SER A 151 -9.36 10.19 10.57
CA SER A 151 -9.76 10.68 11.89
C SER A 151 -10.11 9.59 12.92
N HIS A 152 -10.34 8.36 12.45
CA HIS A 152 -10.55 7.17 13.27
C HIS A 152 -9.24 6.53 13.78
N LEU A 153 -8.07 7.00 13.33
CA LEU A 153 -6.75 6.51 13.74
C LEU A 153 -6.00 7.57 14.56
N THR A 154 -5.20 7.11 15.53
CA THR A 154 -4.28 7.99 16.27
C THR A 154 -3.01 8.24 15.46
N ILE A 155 -2.96 9.35 14.72
CA ILE A 155 -1.81 9.76 13.89
C ILE A 155 -1.11 10.98 14.51
N ILE A 156 0.16 10.81 14.88
CA ILE A 156 1.01 11.85 15.49
C ILE A 156 2.04 12.34 14.47
N HIS A 157 2.07 13.64 14.17
CA HIS A 157 3.07 14.24 13.28
C HIS A 157 4.40 14.44 14.01
N LEU A 158 5.47 13.85 13.46
CA LEU A 158 6.85 14.08 13.88
C LEU A 158 7.50 15.07 12.90
N LYS A 159 7.65 16.33 13.32
CA LYS A 159 8.15 17.43 12.49
C LYS A 159 9.67 17.40 12.36
N ASN A 160 10.35 16.97 13.41
CA ASN A 160 11.81 17.01 13.50
C ASN A 160 12.33 15.93 14.48
N SER A 161 13.64 15.87 14.68
CA SER A 161 14.28 14.95 15.61
C SER A 161 13.89 15.18 17.08
N ASP A 162 13.55 16.40 17.49
CA ASP A 162 13.15 16.69 18.88
C ASP A 162 11.79 16.03 19.21
N ASP A 163 10.89 15.98 18.24
CA ASP A 163 9.64 15.23 18.36
C ASP A 163 9.93 13.72 18.49
N VAL A 164 10.91 13.19 17.75
CA VAL A 164 11.32 11.78 17.86
C VAL A 164 11.81 11.48 19.28
N GLU A 165 12.67 12.34 19.84
CA GLU A 165 13.15 12.18 21.23
C GLU A 165 11.99 12.27 22.24
N THR A 166 11.04 13.17 22.02
CA THR A 166 9.87 13.36 22.88
C THR A 166 8.94 12.14 22.88
N TYR A 167 8.61 11.61 21.71
CA TYR A 167 7.61 10.54 21.57
C TYR A 167 8.22 9.13 21.62
N LEU A 168 9.43 8.95 21.12
CA LEU A 168 10.05 7.64 20.89
C LEU A 168 11.35 7.42 21.69
N GLY A 169 11.98 8.48 22.22
CA GLY A 169 13.26 8.40 22.93
C GLY A 169 13.16 8.03 24.41
N GLN A 170 11.98 8.11 25.02
CA GLN A 170 11.80 7.91 26.46
C GLN A 170 11.60 6.43 26.85
N SER A 171 11.91 6.12 28.12
CA SER A 171 11.53 4.82 28.69
C SER A 171 10.00 4.69 28.72
N GLY A 172 9.48 3.58 28.22
CA GLY A 172 8.03 3.37 28.07
C GLY A 172 7.43 3.94 26.78
N SER A 173 8.21 4.64 25.93
CA SER A 173 7.73 5.08 24.62
C SER A 173 7.24 3.91 23.74
N PRO A 174 6.24 4.15 22.88
CA PRO A 174 5.73 3.15 21.95
C PRO A 174 6.85 2.51 21.11
N LYS A 175 6.78 1.20 20.92
CA LYS A 175 7.79 0.46 20.17
C LYS A 175 7.46 0.46 18.69
N VAL A 176 8.24 1.18 17.88
CA VAL A 176 8.09 1.13 16.43
C VAL A 176 8.49 -0.25 15.92
N LEU A 177 7.54 -0.98 15.34
CA LEU A 177 7.77 -2.33 14.80
C LEU A 177 7.93 -2.32 13.27
N MET A 178 7.24 -1.40 12.60
CA MET A 178 7.15 -1.32 11.16
C MET A 178 7.17 0.13 10.70
N MET A 179 7.83 0.39 9.57
CA MET A 179 7.91 1.70 8.93
C MET A 179 7.62 1.54 7.44
N VAL A 180 6.86 2.47 6.86
CA VAL A 180 6.54 2.52 5.43
C VAL A 180 6.96 3.86 4.83
N GLY A 181 7.91 3.83 3.91
CA GLY A 181 8.31 4.94 3.06
C GLY A 181 7.36 5.06 1.86
N ALA A 182 6.74 6.22 1.68
CA ALA A 182 5.84 6.52 0.56
C ALA A 182 6.21 7.84 -0.14
N ILE A 183 7.49 8.23 -0.07
CA ILE A 183 8.04 9.38 -0.77
C ILE A 183 8.82 8.93 -2.02
N PRO A 184 8.89 9.76 -3.08
CA PRO A 184 9.74 9.48 -4.23
C PRO A 184 11.20 9.29 -3.83
N ALA A 185 11.92 8.41 -4.54
CA ALA A 185 13.34 8.14 -4.31
C ALA A 185 14.27 9.22 -4.90
N THR A 186 13.81 10.47 -4.93
CA THR A 186 14.62 11.63 -5.32
C THR A 186 15.49 12.07 -4.15
N ALA A 187 16.73 12.47 -4.44
CA ALA A 187 17.62 13.01 -3.43
C ALA A 187 17.00 14.30 -2.84
N PRO A 188 17.06 14.50 -1.51
CA PRO A 188 16.51 15.69 -0.88
C PRO A 188 17.31 16.94 -1.27
N VAL A 189 16.63 17.94 -1.82
CA VAL A 189 17.20 19.20 -2.31
C VAL A 189 16.96 20.33 -1.32
N THR A 190 15.76 20.40 -0.73
CA THR A 190 15.41 21.50 0.19
C THR A 190 15.81 21.18 1.64
N PRO A 191 15.96 22.21 2.51
CA PRO A 191 16.15 21.99 3.95
C PRO A 191 15.06 21.14 4.58
N GLU A 192 13.81 21.32 4.17
CA GLU A 192 12.64 20.60 4.69
C GLU A 192 12.67 19.13 4.25
N GLU A 193 13.10 18.86 3.01
CA GLU A 193 13.34 17.51 2.51
C GLU A 193 14.45 16.80 3.28
N ARG A 194 15.56 17.49 3.54
CA ARG A 194 16.63 16.97 4.41
C ARG A 194 16.14 16.75 5.83
N GLY A 195 15.25 17.62 6.32
CA GLY A 195 14.58 17.48 7.61
C GLY A 195 13.84 16.15 7.74
N VAL A 196 13.07 15.74 6.72
CA VAL A 196 12.41 14.43 6.68
C VAL A 196 13.41 13.29 6.82
N TYR A 197 14.50 13.31 6.05
CA TYR A 197 15.55 12.29 6.16
C TYR A 197 16.23 12.27 7.53
N SER A 198 16.48 13.44 8.13
CA SER A 198 17.03 13.54 9.48
C SER A 198 16.08 12.91 10.50
N THR A 199 14.80 13.30 10.50
CA THR A 199 13.78 12.75 11.42
C THR A 199 13.67 11.24 11.30
N VAL A 200 13.58 10.71 10.06
CA VAL A 200 13.51 9.27 9.82
C VAL A 200 14.78 8.57 10.29
N THR A 201 15.96 9.12 10.01
CA THR A 201 17.23 8.54 10.45
C THR A 201 17.29 8.48 11.98
N THR A 202 16.83 9.52 12.70
CA THR A 202 16.73 9.52 14.16
C THR A 202 15.88 8.35 14.67
N ILE A 203 14.76 8.03 14.01
CA ILE A 203 13.94 6.86 14.37
C ILE A 203 14.69 5.54 14.09
N LEU A 204 15.37 5.45 12.95
CA LEU A 204 16.08 4.24 12.52
C LEU A 204 17.21 3.86 13.48
N ILE A 205 17.88 4.85 14.10
CA ILE A 205 18.99 4.63 15.04
C ILE A 205 18.55 4.30 16.47
N ILE A 206 17.27 4.50 16.83
CA ILE A 206 16.76 4.14 18.17
C ILE A 206 17.05 2.65 18.41
N PRO A 207 17.75 2.29 19.51
CA PRO A 207 18.05 0.90 19.82
C PRO A 207 16.78 0.04 19.91
N TYR A 208 16.77 -1.08 19.19
CA TYR A 208 15.65 -2.02 19.24
C TYR A 208 15.93 -3.12 20.26
N VAL A 209 15.23 -3.06 21.39
CA VAL A 209 15.15 -4.17 22.33
C VAL A 209 13.83 -4.89 22.04
N LYS A 210 13.92 -6.11 21.52
CA LYS A 210 12.76 -6.95 21.21
C LYS A 210 11.91 -7.14 22.49
N PRO A 211 10.62 -6.77 22.49
CA PRO A 211 9.75 -7.00 23.63
C PRO A 211 9.60 -8.50 23.93
N ALA A 212 9.23 -8.82 25.18
CA ALA A 212 8.86 -10.19 25.53
C ALA A 212 7.67 -10.64 24.68
N GLN A 213 7.74 -11.86 24.16
CA GLN A 213 6.68 -12.41 23.33
C GLN A 213 5.41 -12.58 24.16
N ILE A 214 4.28 -12.16 23.58
CA ILE A 214 2.95 -12.39 24.12
C ILE A 214 2.31 -13.61 23.43
N ASP A 215 1.45 -14.32 24.15
CA ASP A 215 0.83 -15.56 23.64
C ASP A 215 -0.15 -15.30 22.48
N GLU A 216 -0.81 -14.13 22.50
CA GLU A 216 -1.80 -13.74 21.50
C GLU A 216 -1.24 -12.75 20.46
N GLY A 217 -1.65 -12.94 19.19
CA GLY A 217 -1.35 -12.01 18.10
C GLY A 217 -0.03 -12.27 17.36
N LEU A 218 0.39 -11.26 16.61
CA LEU A 218 1.62 -11.28 15.82
C LEU A 218 2.88 -11.35 16.71
N PRO A 219 3.91 -12.12 16.31
CA PRO A 219 5.20 -12.08 17.01
C PRO A 219 5.86 -10.71 16.82
N PHE A 220 6.56 -10.23 17.85
CA PHE A 220 7.44 -9.07 17.68
C PHE A 220 8.59 -9.46 16.74
N PRO A 221 8.92 -8.64 15.74
CA PRO A 221 9.96 -8.97 14.77
C PRO A 221 11.34 -9.10 15.44
N ASP A 222 12.20 -9.99 14.94
CA ASP A 222 13.62 -10.02 15.32
C ASP A 222 14.35 -8.78 14.78
N LYS A 223 13.94 -8.32 13.59
CA LYS A 223 14.38 -7.06 12.97
C LYS A 223 13.16 -6.25 12.57
N ARG A 224 13.03 -5.03 13.10
CA ARG A 224 12.01 -4.06 12.68
C ARG A 224 11.99 -3.93 11.16
N MET A 225 10.80 -3.76 10.59
CA MET A 225 10.61 -3.81 9.14
C MET A 225 10.51 -2.41 8.53
N PHE A 226 11.23 -2.19 7.44
CA PHE A 226 11.15 -0.97 6.65
C PHE A 226 10.70 -1.34 5.23
N LEU A 227 9.48 -0.95 4.87
CA LEU A 227 8.95 -1.09 3.52
C LEU A 227 9.15 0.23 2.76
N GLU A 228 9.82 0.16 1.62
CA GLU A 228 9.86 1.27 0.67
C GLU A 228 8.81 1.04 -0.43
N MET A 229 7.88 1.96 -0.63
CA MET A 229 6.89 1.85 -1.70
C MET A 229 7.44 2.27 -3.06
N THR A 230 8.50 3.08 -3.08
CA THR A 230 9.18 3.43 -4.32
C THR A 230 10.03 2.25 -4.81
N TYR A 231 9.74 1.78 -6.02
CA TYR A 231 10.48 0.68 -6.65
C TYR A 231 11.47 1.12 -7.73
N LYS A 232 11.58 2.43 -8.01
CA LYS A 232 12.55 2.98 -8.98
C LYS A 232 13.41 4.08 -8.33
N PRO A 233 14.71 3.83 -8.10
CA PRO A 233 15.41 2.55 -8.26
C PRO A 233 14.97 1.52 -7.20
N ARG A 234 15.19 0.22 -7.45
CA ARG A 234 14.89 -0.86 -6.49
C ARG A 234 15.54 -0.69 -5.12
N SER A 235 16.71 -0.04 -5.07
CA SER A 235 17.42 0.26 -3.83
C SER A 235 17.50 1.78 -3.63
N THR A 236 16.52 2.32 -2.92
CA THR A 236 16.41 3.75 -2.62
C THR A 236 17.43 4.18 -1.55
N PRO A 237 17.79 5.48 -1.48
CA PRO A 237 18.67 5.98 -0.42
C PRO A 237 18.14 5.67 0.99
N MET A 238 16.84 5.85 1.23
CA MET A 238 16.22 5.60 2.54
C MET A 238 16.27 4.13 2.93
N LEU A 239 15.96 3.22 1.99
CA LEU A 239 16.06 1.77 2.23
C LEU A 239 17.49 1.35 2.60
N LYS A 240 18.51 1.93 1.95
CA LYS A 240 19.92 1.68 2.29
C LYS A 240 20.26 2.13 3.71
N VAL A 241 19.76 3.29 4.14
CA VAL A 241 19.95 3.79 5.52
C VAL A 241 19.28 2.84 6.52
N ALA A 242 18.05 2.39 6.25
CA ALA A 242 17.36 1.44 7.12
C ALA A 242 18.12 0.11 7.27
N LEU A 243 18.60 -0.46 6.15
CA LEU A 243 19.41 -1.67 6.15
C LEU A 243 20.72 -1.50 6.93
N ALA A 244 21.39 -0.36 6.80
CA ALA A 244 22.62 -0.05 7.53
C ALA A 244 22.42 0.02 9.05
N HIS A 245 21.20 0.36 9.50
CA HIS A 245 20.82 0.38 10.92
C HIS A 245 20.08 -0.89 11.37
N GLY A 246 20.24 -2.00 10.66
CA GLY A 246 19.80 -3.33 11.09
C GLY A 246 18.32 -3.63 10.90
N TRP A 247 17.58 -2.77 10.17
CA TRP A 247 16.20 -3.05 9.81
C TRP A 247 16.10 -4.13 8.72
N HIS A 248 15.00 -4.87 8.72
CA HIS A 248 14.63 -5.74 7.61
C HIS A 248 14.02 -4.89 6.50
N GLY A 249 14.77 -4.67 5.43
CA GLY A 249 14.32 -3.89 4.28
C GLY A 249 13.45 -4.68 3.32
N ILE A 250 12.37 -4.07 2.84
CA ILE A 250 11.43 -4.62 1.87
C ILE A 250 11.32 -3.60 0.72
N ASP A 251 11.52 -4.04 -0.50
CA ASP A 251 11.41 -3.16 -1.68
C ASP A 251 9.98 -3.03 -2.20
N GLY A 252 9.73 -1.99 -3.00
CA GLY A 252 8.39 -1.67 -3.50
C GLY A 252 7.84 -2.67 -4.52
N ILE A 253 8.69 -3.41 -5.24
CA ILE A 253 8.24 -4.43 -6.19
C ILE A 253 7.52 -5.54 -5.44
N GLN A 254 8.02 -5.92 -4.26
CA GLN A 254 7.36 -6.93 -3.42
C GLN A 254 5.93 -6.49 -3.03
N ALA A 255 5.72 -5.22 -2.68
CA ALA A 255 4.38 -4.69 -2.40
C ALA A 255 3.48 -4.69 -3.65
N THR A 256 4.02 -4.33 -4.83
CA THR A 256 3.30 -4.40 -6.11
C THR A 256 2.88 -5.83 -6.47
N ILE A 257 3.75 -6.82 -6.24
CA ILE A 257 3.42 -8.23 -6.47
C ILE A 257 2.28 -8.69 -5.55
N GLU A 258 2.34 -8.37 -4.25
CA GLU A 258 1.28 -8.75 -3.31
C GLU A 258 -0.04 -8.03 -3.62
N GLN A 259 0.03 -6.78 -4.09
CA GLN A 259 -1.12 -6.02 -4.57
C GLN A 259 -1.75 -6.70 -5.80
N GLY A 260 -0.96 -7.07 -6.80
CA GLY A 260 -1.43 -7.81 -7.98
C GLY A 260 -2.00 -9.20 -7.64
N LEU A 261 -1.38 -9.94 -6.72
CA LEU A 261 -1.91 -11.21 -6.24
C LEU A 261 -3.28 -11.05 -5.56
N ALA A 262 -3.45 -9.99 -4.76
CA ALA A 262 -4.74 -9.69 -4.15
C ALA A 262 -5.83 -9.42 -5.20
N GLN A 263 -5.51 -8.66 -6.25
CA GLN A 263 -6.42 -8.43 -7.36
C GLN A 263 -6.82 -9.73 -8.06
N GLN A 264 -5.84 -10.58 -8.39
CA GLN A 264 -6.09 -11.86 -9.05
C GLN A 264 -7.02 -12.75 -8.24
N ARG A 265 -6.83 -12.83 -6.92
CA ARG A 265 -7.72 -13.61 -6.04
C ARG A 265 -9.14 -13.06 -6.04
N MET A 266 -9.30 -11.74 -5.93
CA MET A 266 -10.60 -11.08 -5.94
C MET A 266 -11.34 -11.30 -7.27
N TRP A 267 -10.64 -11.20 -8.41
CA TRP A 267 -11.23 -11.46 -9.72
C TRP A 267 -11.60 -12.92 -9.92
N TYR A 268 -10.72 -13.84 -9.49
CA TYR A 268 -10.96 -15.27 -9.61
C TYR A 268 -12.21 -15.74 -8.84
N LEU A 269 -12.44 -15.18 -7.65
CA LEU A 269 -13.61 -15.51 -6.84
C LEU A 269 -14.83 -14.61 -7.11
N SER A 270 -14.67 -13.55 -7.91
CA SER A 270 -15.64 -12.46 -8.01
C SER A 270 -16.05 -11.91 -6.64
N ASP A 271 -15.11 -11.90 -5.68
CA ASP A 271 -15.31 -11.49 -4.30
C ASP A 271 -14.37 -10.32 -3.98
N PRO A 272 -14.92 -9.11 -3.72
CA PRO A 272 -14.12 -7.93 -3.43
C PRO A 272 -13.66 -7.86 -1.96
N SER A 273 -13.89 -8.89 -1.14
CA SER A 273 -13.56 -8.88 0.28
C SER A 273 -12.06 -8.88 0.55
N LEU A 274 -11.65 -8.25 1.66
CA LEU A 274 -10.28 -8.30 2.16
C LEU A 274 -9.81 -9.75 2.38
N ARG A 275 -10.73 -10.62 2.80
CA ARG A 275 -10.47 -12.05 2.99
C ARG A 275 -10.06 -12.71 1.67
N ALA A 276 -10.84 -12.53 0.60
CA ALA A 276 -10.49 -13.05 -0.72
C ALA A 276 -9.12 -12.53 -1.19
N GLY A 277 -8.88 -11.22 -1.03
CA GLY A 277 -7.59 -10.62 -1.41
C GLY A 277 -6.37 -11.11 -0.61
N SER A 278 -6.55 -11.65 0.59
CA SER A 278 -5.46 -12.12 1.46
C SER A 278 -5.33 -13.65 1.57
N ASP A 279 -6.28 -14.42 1.03
CA ASP A 279 -6.28 -15.88 1.13
C ASP A 279 -5.32 -16.54 0.13
N ARG A 280 -4.13 -16.90 0.63
CA ARG A 280 -3.06 -17.55 -0.14
C ARG A 280 -3.37 -18.99 -0.56
N SER A 281 -4.46 -19.59 -0.06
CA SER A 281 -4.84 -20.95 -0.42
C SER A 281 -5.58 -21.01 -1.77
N ILE A 282 -6.15 -19.90 -2.24
CA ILE A 282 -6.96 -19.82 -3.48
C ILE A 282 -6.19 -20.36 -4.69
N PHE A 283 -4.94 -19.93 -4.87
CA PHE A 283 -4.09 -20.37 -5.99
C PHE A 283 -3.07 -21.44 -5.59
N GLY A 284 -2.94 -21.71 -4.29
CA GLY A 284 -1.91 -22.59 -3.73
C GLY A 284 -0.57 -21.89 -3.52
N ILE A 285 0.11 -22.27 -2.44
CA ILE A 285 1.37 -21.65 -1.99
C ILE A 285 2.46 -21.73 -3.06
N GLU A 286 2.60 -22.88 -3.72
CA GLU A 286 3.65 -23.12 -4.72
C GLU A 286 3.55 -22.19 -5.93
N LEU A 287 2.33 -21.97 -6.44
CA LEU A 287 2.09 -21.09 -7.58
C LEU A 287 2.39 -19.64 -7.20
N GLU A 288 1.89 -19.18 -6.05
CA GLU A 288 2.16 -17.81 -5.63
C GLU A 288 3.63 -17.56 -5.32
N ASP A 289 4.34 -18.51 -4.72
CA ASP A 289 5.77 -18.39 -4.45
C ASP A 289 6.58 -18.38 -5.75
N SER A 290 6.14 -19.13 -6.77
CA SER A 290 6.72 -19.05 -8.12
C SER A 290 6.46 -17.69 -8.77
N THR A 291 5.26 -17.13 -8.62
CA THR A 291 4.92 -15.77 -9.09
C THR A 291 5.78 -14.70 -8.41
N ARG A 292 5.99 -14.80 -7.09
CA ARG A 292 6.88 -13.89 -6.34
C ARG A 292 8.31 -13.96 -6.85
N LYS A 293 8.87 -15.17 -6.96
CA LYS A 293 10.23 -15.39 -7.49
C LYS A 293 10.38 -14.79 -8.89
N LEU A 294 9.40 -15.01 -9.75
CA LEU A 294 9.40 -14.44 -11.10
C LEU A 294 9.46 -12.92 -11.04
N GLY A 295 8.47 -12.27 -10.40
CA GLY A 295 8.39 -10.80 -10.36
C GLY A 295 9.59 -10.13 -9.68
N GLU A 296 10.10 -10.73 -8.60
CA GLU A 296 11.27 -10.21 -7.89
C GLU A 296 12.55 -10.33 -8.73
N SER A 297 12.64 -11.35 -9.60
CA SER A 297 13.78 -11.56 -10.50
C SER A 297 13.74 -10.76 -11.81
N MET A 298 12.60 -10.14 -12.15
CA MET A 298 12.46 -9.38 -13.40
C MET A 298 13.36 -8.14 -13.41
N ASN A 299 14.10 -7.92 -14.49
CA ASN A 299 14.79 -6.65 -14.70
C ASN A 299 13.79 -5.51 -14.93
N ASP A 300 14.19 -4.28 -14.62
CA ASP A 300 13.41 -3.09 -14.96
C ASP A 300 13.18 -3.05 -16.47
N ILE A 301 11.90 -3.04 -16.87
CA ILE A 301 11.53 -2.94 -18.29
C ILE A 301 11.65 -1.47 -18.69
N ILE A 302 12.42 -1.18 -19.74
CA ILE A 302 12.46 0.12 -20.39
C ILE A 302 11.40 0.08 -21.50
N PRO A 303 10.31 0.87 -21.42
CA PRO A 303 9.32 0.92 -22.49
C PRO A 303 9.98 1.31 -23.80
N THR A 304 9.81 0.48 -24.84
CA THR A 304 10.44 0.69 -26.15
C THR A 304 9.57 1.48 -27.13
N CYS A 305 8.28 1.64 -26.83
CA CYS A 305 7.33 2.41 -27.62
C CYS A 305 6.79 3.59 -26.81
N THR A 306 6.38 4.66 -27.51
CA THR A 306 5.62 5.74 -26.89
C THR A 306 4.26 5.20 -26.46
N GLU A 307 3.97 5.36 -25.19
CA GLU A 307 2.67 5.01 -24.63
C GLU A 307 1.58 5.87 -25.29
N VAL A 308 0.55 5.23 -25.84
CA VAL A 308 -0.53 5.89 -26.56
C VAL A 308 -1.64 6.24 -25.58
N ASP A 309 -1.78 7.53 -25.25
CA ASP A 309 -2.88 8.02 -24.42
C ASP A 309 -4.20 7.99 -25.21
N ARG A 310 -5.04 6.99 -24.92
CA ARG A 310 -6.34 6.81 -25.60
C ARG A 310 -7.32 7.96 -25.34
N ALA A 311 -7.07 8.81 -24.33
CA ALA A 311 -7.85 10.01 -24.08
C ALA A 311 -7.76 11.06 -25.21
N LEU A 312 -6.68 11.01 -26.02
CA LEU A 312 -6.42 11.99 -27.09
C LEU A 312 -7.13 11.68 -28.41
N PHE A 313 -7.65 10.47 -28.58
CA PHE A 313 -8.28 10.01 -29.83
C PHE A 313 -9.81 10.04 -29.77
N ASN A 314 -10.38 10.27 -28.59
CA ASN A 314 -11.81 10.51 -28.41
C ASN A 314 -12.07 12.02 -28.43
N ASP A 315 -12.12 12.59 -29.63
CA ASP A 315 -12.89 13.82 -29.89
C ASP A 315 -14.37 13.44 -29.93
N ASP A 316 -14.98 13.21 -28.76
CA ASP A 316 -16.44 13.24 -28.63
C ASP A 316 -16.79 14.33 -27.62
N ALA A 317 -17.66 15.22 -28.08
CA ALA A 317 -18.10 16.48 -27.48
C ALA A 317 -18.97 16.31 -26.22
N ASP A 318 -18.67 15.34 -25.36
CA ASP A 318 -19.33 15.15 -24.06
C ASP A 318 -18.27 15.09 -22.96
N ALA A 319 -17.71 16.27 -22.64
CA ALA A 319 -17.39 16.52 -21.24
C ALA A 319 -18.71 16.39 -20.48
N LEU A 320 -18.92 15.26 -19.81
CA LEU A 320 -20.02 15.09 -18.85
C LEU A 320 -19.90 16.21 -17.82
N THR A 321 -20.66 17.27 -18.04
CA THR A 321 -20.82 18.38 -17.11
C THR A 321 -21.46 17.86 -15.85
N ASP A 322 -20.91 18.28 -14.71
CA ASP A 322 -21.40 18.00 -13.36
C ASP A 322 -22.93 18.12 -13.26
N HIS A 323 -23.58 17.03 -12.84
CA HIS A 323 -24.94 17.02 -12.31
C HIS A 323 -24.94 16.30 -10.95
#